data_AF-A0A3D8ID71-F1
#
_entry.id   AF-A0A3D8ID71-F1
#
_cell.length_a   1.000
_cell.length_b   1.000
_cell.length_c   1.000
_cell.angle_alpha   90.00
_cell.angle_beta   90.00
_cell.angle_gamma   90.00
#
_symmetry.space_group_name_H-M   'P 1'
#
loop_
_entity.id
_entity.type
_entity.pdbx_description
1 polymer ?
#
loop_
_entity_poly.entity_id
_entity_poly.type
_entity_poly.pdbx_seq_one_letter_code
_entity_poly.pdbx_strand_id
1 'polypeptide(L)'
;MNIYQKINNNENILLIFGGFASHPSHFLPLIPAHYDFILLSHYQHLDFSVLKSLLQNLNKESKITLLAFSMGVFVARVFMESSQDFNCFARKIAINGTEFGMHSKFGIPPKIFKLTQKTFNLTTFKHNLFGKFFNQTHNFEFLDSNILREELGFFIQACLQFDTITSEIFWDEILISKQDLVFNTQSQKNFWIDFKGAQERILEIDAPHFAFFDWQP
;
A
#
# COMPACT_ATOMS: atom_id res chain seq x y z
N MET A 1 9.32 -0.54 10.54
CA MET A 1 8.74 -1.23 9.37
C MET A 1 9.65 -2.38 9.03
N ASN A 2 9.11 -3.48 8.54
CA ASN A 2 9.89 -4.62 8.10
C ASN A 2 10.11 -4.53 6.58
N ILE A 3 11.30 -4.91 6.14
CA ILE A 3 11.65 -5.05 4.73
C ILE A 3 11.96 -6.52 4.46
N TYR A 4 11.22 -7.12 3.54
CA TYR A 4 11.45 -8.47 3.03
C TYR A 4 11.85 -8.37 1.57
N GLN A 5 12.88 -9.08 1.14
CA GLN A 5 13.37 -8.95 -0.23
C GLN A 5 13.94 -10.25 -0.79
N LYS A 6 13.93 -10.34 -2.11
CA LYS A 6 14.67 -11.32 -2.90
C LYS A 6 15.21 -10.60 -4.12
N ILE A 7 16.54 -10.41 -4.17
CA ILE A 7 17.25 -9.74 -5.24
C ILE A 7 18.24 -10.73 -5.85
N ASN A 8 18.03 -11.10 -7.11
CA ASN A 8 18.83 -12.05 -7.87
C ASN A 8 19.39 -11.43 -9.16
N ASN A 9 19.45 -10.10 -9.24
CA ASN A 9 19.87 -9.32 -10.41
C ASN A 9 18.96 -9.52 -11.63
N ASN A 10 17.66 -9.72 -11.41
CA ASN A 10 16.68 -9.64 -12.49
C ASN A 10 16.49 -8.18 -12.92
N GLU A 11 16.16 -7.95 -14.19
CA GLU A 11 15.91 -6.61 -14.71
C GLU A 11 14.65 -5.97 -14.09
N ASN A 12 13.61 -6.76 -13.83
CA ASN A 12 12.34 -6.24 -13.32
C ASN A 12 12.23 -6.43 -11.81
N ILE A 13 11.87 -5.35 -11.12
CA ILE A 13 11.79 -5.32 -9.65
C ILE A 13 10.42 -4.79 -9.22
N LEU A 14 9.73 -5.53 -8.35
CA LEU A 14 8.56 -5.02 -7.65
C LEU A 14 8.95 -4.40 -6.30
N LEU A 15 8.80 -3.08 -6.17
CA LEU A 15 8.87 -2.40 -4.89
C LEU A 15 7.45 -2.28 -4.33
N ILE A 16 7.13 -3.11 -3.34
CA ILE A 16 5.78 -3.23 -2.79
C ILE A 16 5.70 -2.50 -1.46
N PHE A 17 4.88 -1.45 -1.38
CA PHE A 17 4.44 -0.86 -0.13
C PHE A 17 3.13 -1.52 0.28
N GLY A 18 3.20 -2.50 1.19
CA GLY A 18 2.03 -3.19 1.70
C GLY A 18 1.08 -2.27 2.48
N GLY A 19 -0.19 -2.67 2.54
CA GLY A 19 -1.16 -2.06 3.44
C GLY A 19 -0.93 -2.44 4.90
N PHE A 20 -1.74 -1.86 5.79
CA PHE A 20 -1.85 -2.33 7.18
C PHE A 20 -2.06 -3.86 7.24
N ALA A 21 -1.39 -4.52 8.20
CA ALA A 21 -1.46 -5.96 8.42
C ALA A 21 -0.99 -6.83 7.24
N SER A 22 -0.26 -6.23 6.29
CA SER A 22 0.37 -6.97 5.20
C SER A 22 1.43 -7.93 5.72
N HIS A 23 1.51 -9.10 5.08
CA HIS A 23 2.50 -10.12 5.35
C HIS A 23 3.07 -10.65 4.03
N PRO A 24 4.35 -11.11 3.97
CA PRO A 24 4.92 -11.69 2.75
C PRO A 24 4.04 -12.75 2.10
N SER A 25 3.39 -13.63 2.88
CA SER A 25 2.49 -14.66 2.36
C SER A 25 1.36 -14.14 1.47
N HIS A 26 0.96 -12.86 1.61
CA HIS A 26 -0.08 -12.26 0.78
C HIS A 26 0.40 -12.01 -0.65
N PHE A 27 1.67 -11.67 -0.82
CA PHE A 27 2.22 -11.17 -2.09
C PHE A 27 3.10 -12.20 -2.77
N LEU A 28 3.91 -12.96 -2.03
CA LEU A 28 4.91 -13.87 -2.60
C LEU A 28 4.32 -14.84 -3.65
N PRO A 29 3.12 -15.44 -3.47
CA PRO A 29 2.55 -16.32 -4.49
C PRO A 29 2.15 -15.62 -5.79
N LEU A 30 2.06 -14.29 -5.78
CA LEU A 30 1.61 -13.44 -6.88
C LEU A 30 2.78 -12.77 -7.61
N ILE A 31 4.01 -12.87 -7.08
CA ILE A 31 5.19 -12.28 -7.71
C ILE A 31 5.66 -13.20 -8.83
N PRO A 32 5.82 -12.71 -10.08
CA PRO A 32 6.33 -13.53 -11.17
C PRO A 32 7.74 -14.06 -10.88
N ALA A 33 8.03 -15.29 -11.31
CA ALA A 33 9.29 -15.97 -10.98
C ALA A 33 10.57 -15.25 -11.44
N HIS A 34 10.46 -14.39 -12.45
CA HIS A 34 11.56 -13.61 -13.06
C HIS A 34 11.62 -12.15 -12.55
N TYR A 35 10.89 -11.85 -11.48
CA TYR A 35 10.97 -10.56 -10.80
C TYR A 35 11.76 -10.70 -9.51
N ASP A 36 12.61 -9.72 -9.27
CA ASP A 36 13.08 -9.42 -7.93
C ASP A 36 12.01 -8.61 -7.19
N PHE A 37 12.07 -8.58 -5.86
CA PHE A 37 11.12 -7.79 -5.09
C PHE A 37 11.71 -7.25 -3.80
N ILE A 38 11.13 -6.13 -3.36
CA ILE A 38 11.31 -5.53 -2.04
C ILE A 38 9.91 -5.23 -1.50
N LEU A 39 9.53 -5.85 -0.40
CA LEU A 39 8.24 -5.67 0.26
C LEU A 39 8.43 -4.96 1.60
N LEU A 40 7.78 -3.81 1.74
CA LEU A 40 7.62 -3.11 3.01
C LEU A 40 6.30 -3.54 3.65
N SER A 41 6.36 -3.88 4.93
CA SER A 41 5.19 -4.30 5.71
C SER A 41 5.40 -4.02 7.20
N HIS A 42 4.37 -4.26 8.01
CA HIS A 42 4.39 -4.14 9.47
C HIS A 42 5.04 -2.83 9.98
N TYR A 43 4.30 -1.74 9.84
CA TYR A 43 4.85 -0.41 10.07
C TYR A 43 4.86 0.00 11.55
N GLN A 44 6.04 0.35 12.04
CA GLN A 44 6.26 0.87 13.41
C GLN A 44 7.04 2.21 13.41
N HIS A 45 7.63 2.56 12.27
CA HIS A 45 8.40 3.79 12.02
C HIS A 45 8.48 4.02 10.50
N LEU A 46 8.82 5.24 10.07
CA LEU A 46 9.05 5.64 8.67
C LEU A 46 10.53 6.02 8.45
N ASP A 47 11.43 5.11 8.84
CA ASP A 47 12.85 5.27 8.51
C ASP A 47 13.14 4.49 7.22
N PHE A 48 13.44 5.23 6.16
CA PHE A 48 13.69 4.68 4.83
C PHE A 48 15.17 4.48 4.51
N SER A 49 16.09 4.69 5.45
CA SER A 49 17.54 4.56 5.22
C SER A 49 17.93 3.21 4.60
N VAL A 50 17.41 2.11 5.15
CA VAL A 50 17.63 0.75 4.62
C VAL A 50 17.07 0.61 3.21
N LEU A 51 15.84 1.06 2.97
CA LEU A 51 15.25 1.01 1.62
C LEU A 51 16.09 1.83 0.62
N LYS A 52 16.49 3.05 0.96
CA LYS A 52 17.33 3.90 0.11
C LYS A 52 18.64 3.20 -0.23
N SER A 53 19.30 2.59 0.76
CA SER A 53 20.53 1.83 0.54
C SER A 53 20.32 0.65 -0.40
N LEU A 54 19.24 -0.12 -0.23
CA LEU A 54 18.91 -1.21 -1.13
C LEU A 54 18.71 -0.72 -2.57
N LEU A 55 17.91 0.33 -2.75
CA LEU A 55 17.62 0.88 -4.07
C LEU A 55 18.87 1.46 -4.76
N GLN A 56 19.81 2.05 -4.00
CA GLN A 56 21.09 2.56 -4.54
C GLN A 56 22.02 1.46 -5.05
N ASN A 57 21.91 0.26 -4.47
CA ASN A 57 22.74 -0.89 -4.82
C ASN A 57 22.16 -1.73 -5.96
N LEU A 58 20.97 -1.40 -6.47
CA LEU A 58 20.38 -2.07 -7.63
C LEU A 58 21.17 -1.75 -8.90
N ASN A 59 21.13 -2.67 -9.87
CA ASN A 59 21.68 -2.42 -11.20
C ASN A 59 20.97 -1.19 -11.81
N LYS A 60 21.73 -0.28 -12.44
CA LYS A 60 21.20 0.93 -13.09
C LYS A 60 20.19 0.64 -14.21
N GLU A 61 20.24 -0.56 -14.80
CA GLU A 61 19.32 -1.02 -15.84
C GLU A 61 18.01 -1.59 -15.27
N SER A 62 17.91 -1.73 -13.94
CA SER A 62 16.72 -2.29 -13.29
C SER A 62 15.50 -1.41 -13.51
N LYS A 63 14.38 -2.04 -13.88
CA LYS A 63 13.07 -1.42 -14.03
C LYS A 63 12.26 -1.66 -12.77
N ILE A 64 12.16 -0.62 -11.95
CA ILE A 64 11.45 -0.70 -10.67
C ILE A 64 10.00 -0.28 -10.88
N THR A 65 9.09 -1.22 -10.66
CA THR A 65 7.65 -0.94 -10.55
C THR A 65 7.29 -0.80 -9.08
N LEU A 66 6.88 0.40 -8.69
CA LEU A 66 6.37 0.68 -7.35
C LEU A 66 4.89 0.32 -7.30
N LEU A 67 4.55 -0.61 -6.41
CA LEU A 67 3.18 -1.04 -6.12
C LEU A 67 2.83 -0.61 -4.70
N ALA A 68 1.90 0.32 -4.53
CA ALA A 68 1.48 0.77 -3.22
C ALA A 68 0.03 0.39 -2.97
N PHE A 69 -0.20 -0.36 -1.90
CA PHE A 69 -1.51 -0.91 -1.57
C PHE A 69 -2.05 -0.29 -0.28
N SER A 70 -3.30 0.19 -0.29
CA SER A 70 -4.00 0.66 0.91
C SER A 70 -3.20 1.75 1.64
N MET A 71 -2.97 1.61 2.94
CA MET A 71 -2.10 2.49 3.73
C MET A 71 -0.66 2.58 3.19
N GLY A 72 -0.21 1.61 2.40
CA GLY A 72 1.05 1.65 1.69
C GLY A 72 1.14 2.79 0.67
N VAL A 73 0.01 3.30 0.14
CA VAL A 73 -0.01 4.49 -0.73
C VAL A 73 0.43 5.73 0.04
N PHE A 74 -0.08 5.90 1.26
CA PHE A 74 0.38 6.95 2.18
C PHE A 74 1.88 6.82 2.48
N VAL A 75 2.35 5.60 2.78
CA VAL A 75 3.78 5.36 3.08
C VAL A 75 4.66 5.65 1.87
N ALA A 76 4.26 5.19 0.68
CA ALA A 76 4.96 5.45 -0.57
C ALA A 76 5.05 6.95 -0.86
N ARG A 77 3.96 7.71 -0.59
CA ARG A 77 3.99 9.17 -0.67
C ARG A 77 5.04 9.77 0.27
N VAL A 78 5.04 9.41 1.56
CA VAL A 78 6.05 9.91 2.51
C VAL A 78 7.47 9.55 2.06
N PHE A 79 7.67 8.33 1.56
CA PHE A 79 8.96 7.92 1.02
C PHE A 79 9.41 8.80 -0.14
N MET A 80 8.56 9.03 -1.15
CA MET A 80 8.88 9.83 -2.33
C MET A 80 9.12 11.31 -1.99
N GLU A 81 8.31 11.90 -1.10
CA GLU A 81 8.53 13.26 -0.59
C GLU A 81 9.87 13.38 0.12
N SER A 82 10.29 12.36 0.88
CA SER A 82 11.60 12.33 1.54
C SER A 82 12.78 11.97 0.63
N SER A 83 12.52 11.70 -0.65
CA SER A 83 13.49 11.11 -1.59
C SER A 83 13.38 11.75 -2.99
N GLN A 84 13.24 13.07 -3.06
CA GLN A 84 13.04 13.78 -4.33
C GLN A 84 14.17 13.55 -5.36
N ASP A 85 15.39 13.25 -4.91
CA ASP A 85 16.52 12.90 -5.79
C ASP A 85 16.43 11.48 -6.38
N PHE A 86 15.46 10.68 -5.93
CA PHE A 86 15.34 9.26 -6.21
C PHE A 86 14.25 8.99 -7.27
N ASN A 87 14.48 9.42 -8.51
CA ASN A 87 13.55 9.17 -9.62
C ASN A 87 13.94 7.90 -10.42
N CYS A 88 13.86 6.73 -9.79
CA CYS A 88 14.23 5.44 -10.41
C CYS A 88 13.04 4.57 -10.82
N PHE A 89 11.80 5.05 -10.63
CA PHE A 89 10.61 4.24 -10.87
C PHE A 89 10.19 4.27 -12.33
N ALA A 90 10.19 3.10 -12.97
CA ALA A 90 9.68 2.92 -14.32
C ALA A 90 8.14 3.03 -14.36
N ARG A 91 7.47 2.66 -13.27
CA ARG A 91 6.01 2.71 -13.13
C ARG A 91 5.61 2.77 -11.65
N LYS A 92 4.55 3.50 -11.33
CA LYS A 92 4.01 3.69 -9.98
C LYS A 92 2.51 3.44 -9.98
N ILE A 93 2.06 2.47 -9.21
CA ILE A 93 0.68 2.01 -9.19
C ILE A 93 0.13 2.13 -7.77
N ALA A 94 -0.95 2.90 -7.62
CA ALA A 94 -1.70 3.00 -6.36
C ALA A 94 -2.88 2.03 -6.42
N ILE A 95 -3.06 1.22 -5.38
CA ILE A 95 -4.11 0.21 -5.32
C ILE A 95 -4.92 0.43 -4.05
N ASN A 96 -6.22 0.72 -4.21
CA ASN A 96 -7.18 0.78 -3.12
C ASN A 96 -6.73 1.66 -1.93
N GLY A 97 -6.13 2.81 -2.20
CA GLY A 97 -5.56 3.69 -1.20
C GLY A 97 -5.35 5.09 -1.73
N THR A 98 -4.97 6.00 -0.84
CA THR A 98 -4.75 7.43 -1.17
C THR A 98 -3.50 7.94 -0.47
N GLU A 99 -2.96 9.06 -0.95
CA GLU A 99 -1.74 9.66 -0.40
C GLU A 99 -1.90 10.16 1.04
N PHE A 100 -3.15 10.43 1.46
CA PHE A 100 -3.46 10.80 2.85
C PHE A 100 -3.57 9.61 3.80
N GLY A 101 -4.00 8.44 3.32
CA GLY A 101 -4.33 7.29 4.16
C GLY A 101 -5.56 7.54 5.04
N MET A 102 -5.40 8.35 6.10
CA MET A 102 -6.46 8.77 7.03
C MET A 102 -6.87 10.22 6.78
N HIS A 103 -8.08 10.44 6.22
CA HIS A 103 -8.65 11.78 6.00
C HIS A 103 -10.17 11.71 5.94
N SER A 104 -10.88 12.77 6.36
CA SER A 104 -12.35 12.78 6.41
C SER A 104 -13.02 12.70 5.03
N LYS A 105 -12.38 13.24 3.99
CA LYS A 105 -12.88 13.27 2.60
C LYS A 105 -12.10 12.38 1.63
N PHE A 106 -10.82 12.15 1.91
CA PHE A 106 -9.83 11.65 0.93
C PHE A 106 -9.19 10.33 1.36
N GLY A 107 -9.68 9.69 2.42
CA GLY A 107 -9.12 8.44 2.93
C GLY A 107 -10.09 7.77 3.89
N ILE A 108 -9.55 6.98 4.80
CA ILE A 108 -10.32 6.40 5.90
C ILE A 108 -10.63 7.52 6.91
N PRO A 109 -11.90 7.76 7.27
CA PRO A 109 -12.25 8.79 8.23
C PRO A 109 -11.57 8.58 9.59
N PRO A 110 -10.98 9.63 10.22
CA PRO A 110 -10.25 9.48 11.48
C PRO A 110 -11.04 8.82 12.62
N LYS A 111 -12.36 9.07 12.69
CA LYS A 111 -13.25 8.44 13.68
C LYS A 111 -13.34 6.92 13.46
N ILE A 112 -13.45 6.48 12.21
CA ILE A 112 -13.49 5.06 11.85
C ILE A 112 -12.14 4.43 12.16
N PHE A 113 -11.04 5.05 11.74
CA PHE A 113 -9.68 4.54 11.98
C PHE A 113 -9.40 4.30 13.47
N LYS A 114 -9.68 5.30 14.32
CA LYS A 114 -9.51 5.21 15.78
C LYS A 114 -10.42 4.16 16.42
N LEU A 115 -11.63 3.98 15.90
CA LEU A 115 -12.53 2.92 16.36
C LEU A 115 -11.97 1.54 16.00
N THR A 116 -11.50 1.36 14.76
CA THR A 116 -10.86 0.13 14.30
C THR A 116 -9.67 -0.24 15.18
N GLN A 117 -8.80 0.70 15.54
CA GLN A 117 -7.67 0.44 16.47
C GLN A 117 -8.15 -0.07 17.84
N LYS A 118 -9.19 0.55 18.41
CA LYS A 118 -9.68 0.19 19.75
C LYS A 118 -10.39 -1.16 19.79
N THR A 119 -11.09 -1.50 18.71
CA THR A 119 -11.99 -2.66 18.64
C THR A 119 -11.52 -3.70 17.62
N PHE A 120 -10.23 -3.67 17.27
CA PHE A 120 -9.69 -4.47 16.18
C PHE A 120 -10.01 -5.95 16.36
N ASN A 121 -10.59 -6.53 15.31
CA ASN A 121 -10.88 -7.94 15.22
C ASN A 121 -10.32 -8.47 13.89
N LEU A 122 -9.35 -9.37 13.98
CA LEU A 122 -8.67 -9.90 12.81
C LEU A 122 -9.61 -10.62 11.85
N THR A 123 -10.57 -11.39 12.37
CA THR A 123 -11.53 -12.14 11.53
C THR A 123 -12.39 -11.20 10.70
N THR A 124 -12.99 -10.19 11.32
CA THR A 124 -13.78 -9.15 10.61
C THR A 124 -12.90 -8.39 9.61
N PHE A 125 -11.67 -8.05 9.99
CA PHE A 125 -10.75 -7.37 9.09
C PHE A 125 -10.43 -8.23 7.86
N LYS A 126 -10.14 -9.53 8.04
CA LYS A 126 -9.88 -10.45 6.92
C LYS A 126 -11.10 -10.57 5.98
N HIS A 127 -12.32 -10.60 6.52
CA HIS A 127 -13.53 -10.58 5.69
C HIS A 127 -13.63 -9.31 4.84
N ASN A 128 -13.37 -8.14 5.44
CA ASN A 128 -13.42 -6.87 4.71
C ASN A 128 -12.27 -6.74 3.70
N LEU A 129 -11.09 -7.28 4.03
CA LEU A 129 -9.90 -7.27 3.18
C LEU A 129 -10.09 -8.15 1.94
N PHE A 130 -10.56 -9.39 2.11
CA PHE A 130 -10.59 -10.39 1.04
C PHE A 130 -11.95 -10.60 0.38
N GLY A 131 -13.04 -10.14 0.99
CA GLY A 131 -14.40 -10.29 0.47
C GLY A 131 -14.68 -11.70 -0.07
N LYS A 132 -15.04 -11.79 -1.37
CA LYS A 132 -15.35 -13.05 -2.07
C LYS A 132 -14.19 -14.08 -2.05
N PHE A 133 -12.95 -13.64 -1.86
CA PHE A 133 -11.76 -14.52 -1.82
C PHE A 133 -11.39 -15.01 -0.43
N PHE A 134 -12.14 -14.64 0.63
CA PHE A 134 -11.78 -14.99 2.01
C PHE A 134 -11.41 -16.48 2.20
N ASN A 135 -12.21 -17.40 1.65
CA ASN A 135 -11.97 -18.84 1.75
C ASN A 135 -10.69 -19.34 1.02
N GLN A 136 -10.14 -18.56 0.09
CA GLN A 136 -8.91 -18.88 -0.64
C GLN A 136 -7.64 -18.45 0.11
N THR A 137 -7.79 -17.70 1.21
CA THR A 137 -6.68 -17.07 1.95
C THR A 137 -6.28 -17.84 3.22
N HIS A 138 -6.50 -19.15 3.25
CA HIS A 138 -6.18 -19.98 4.42
C HIS A 138 -4.66 -20.02 4.72
N ASN A 139 -3.81 -19.94 3.70
CA ASN A 139 -2.35 -19.89 3.84
C ASN A 139 -1.80 -18.48 4.07
N PHE A 140 -2.67 -17.47 4.18
CA PHE A 140 -2.25 -16.09 4.43
C PHE A 140 -2.12 -15.85 5.93
N GLU A 141 -0.89 -15.57 6.32
CA GLU A 141 -0.51 -15.32 7.71
C GLU A 141 -0.76 -13.87 8.10
N PHE A 142 -1.13 -13.68 9.35
CA PHE A 142 -1.32 -12.36 9.96
C PHE A 142 -0.61 -12.36 11.32
N LEU A 143 -0.06 -11.20 11.68
CA LEU A 143 0.48 -10.99 13.02
C LEU A 143 -0.64 -11.02 14.08
N ASP A 144 -0.24 -11.18 15.34
CA ASP A 144 -1.17 -11.15 16.47
C ASP A 144 -1.98 -9.84 16.51
N SER A 145 -3.23 -9.93 16.98
CA SER A 145 -4.12 -8.78 17.02
C SER A 145 -3.59 -7.63 17.87
N ASN A 146 -2.81 -7.88 18.93
CA ASN A 146 -2.23 -6.81 19.72
C ASN A 146 -1.15 -6.06 18.93
N ILE A 147 -0.29 -6.77 18.20
CA ILE A 147 0.74 -6.19 17.33
C ILE A 147 0.08 -5.36 16.22
N LEU A 148 -0.99 -5.87 15.62
CA LEU A 148 -1.74 -5.13 14.60
C LEU A 148 -2.43 -3.88 15.16
N ARG A 149 -2.89 -3.90 16.41
CA ARG A 149 -3.43 -2.70 17.08
C ARG A 149 -2.36 -1.64 17.33
N GLU A 150 -1.13 -2.05 17.61
CA GLU A 150 0.01 -1.13 17.73
C GLU A 150 0.35 -0.51 16.38
N GLU A 151 0.39 -1.30 15.30
CA GLU A 151 0.59 -0.81 13.93
C GLU A 151 -0.51 0.19 13.49
N LEU A 152 -1.78 -0.06 13.83
CA LEU A 152 -2.86 0.93 13.64
C LEU A 152 -2.60 2.22 14.44
N GLY A 153 -2.08 2.09 15.66
CA GLY A 153 -1.70 3.23 16.49
C GLY A 153 -0.59 4.06 15.85
N PHE A 154 0.42 3.39 15.29
CA PHE A 154 1.47 4.03 14.52
C PHE A 154 0.90 4.79 13.31
N PHE A 155 0.01 4.18 12.51
CA PHE A 155 -0.59 4.86 11.35
C PHE A 155 -1.38 6.11 11.73
N ILE A 156 -2.10 6.08 12.86
CA ILE A 156 -2.81 7.27 13.36
C ILE A 156 -1.82 8.41 13.61
N GLN A 157 -0.71 8.14 14.29
CA GLN A 157 0.30 9.16 14.58
C GLN A 157 1.00 9.64 13.30
N ALA A 158 1.40 8.71 12.43
CA ALA A 158 2.08 9.03 11.18
C ALA A 158 1.19 9.87 10.25
N CYS A 159 -0.09 9.53 10.10
CA CYS A 159 -1.00 10.32 9.25
C CYS A 159 -1.25 11.73 9.81
N LEU A 160 -1.21 11.90 11.13
CA LEU A 160 -1.28 13.24 11.74
C LEU A 160 0.01 14.04 11.57
N GLN A 161 1.17 13.37 11.63
CA GLN A 161 2.47 13.99 11.43
C GLN A 161 2.68 14.43 9.97
N PHE A 162 2.20 13.64 9.02
CA PHE A 162 2.34 13.87 7.59
C PHE A 162 0.98 14.15 6.95
N ASP A 163 0.19 15.04 7.55
CA ASP A 163 -1.19 15.38 7.15
C ASP A 163 -1.26 16.27 5.90
N THR A 164 -0.12 16.80 5.46
CA THR A 164 0.01 17.71 4.33
C THR A 164 0.84 17.04 3.23
N ILE A 165 0.37 17.15 1.99
CA ILE A 165 1.12 16.73 0.80
C ILE A 165 2.02 17.90 0.41
N THR A 166 3.32 17.64 0.36
CA THR A 166 4.37 18.66 0.13
C THR A 166 4.97 18.56 -1.26
N SER A 167 4.71 17.48 -2.00
CA SER A 167 5.17 17.32 -3.38
C SER A 167 4.11 16.63 -4.22
N GLU A 168 4.01 17.05 -5.48
CA GLU A 168 3.15 16.35 -6.43
C GLU A 168 3.79 15.03 -6.85
N ILE A 169 3.11 13.93 -6.53
CA ILE A 169 3.45 12.60 -7.05
C ILE A 169 2.51 12.27 -8.19
N PHE A 170 3.12 11.98 -9.34
CA PHE A 170 2.42 11.44 -10.50
C PHE A 170 2.31 9.92 -10.36
N TRP A 171 1.10 9.36 -10.27
CA TRP A 171 0.88 7.91 -10.31
C TRP A 171 0.52 7.50 -11.73
N ASP A 172 1.16 6.47 -12.26
CA ASP A 172 0.95 5.99 -13.63
C ASP A 172 -0.38 5.25 -13.77
N GLU A 173 -0.79 4.52 -12.73
CA GLU A 173 -2.07 3.81 -12.67
C GLU A 173 -2.65 3.85 -11.25
N ILE A 174 -3.98 3.92 -11.18
CA ILE A 174 -4.73 3.95 -9.94
C ILE A 174 -5.83 2.90 -10.02
N LEU A 175 -5.72 1.83 -9.23
CA LEU A 175 -6.72 0.78 -9.15
C LEU A 175 -7.71 1.07 -8.03
N ILE A 176 -8.99 1.18 -8.36
CA ILE A 176 -10.08 1.38 -7.39
C ILE A 176 -11.05 0.21 -7.45
N SER A 177 -11.22 -0.46 -6.32
CA SER A 177 -12.13 -1.58 -6.17
C SER A 177 -13.54 -1.12 -5.80
N LYS A 178 -14.54 -1.68 -6.48
CA LYS A 178 -15.96 -1.35 -6.27
C LYS A 178 -16.54 -1.96 -5.00
N GLN A 179 -15.97 -3.06 -4.51
CA GLN A 179 -16.40 -3.75 -3.29
C GLN A 179 -15.41 -3.53 -2.14
N ASP A 180 -14.72 -2.38 -2.12
CA ASP A 180 -13.76 -2.05 -1.08
C ASP A 180 -14.46 -1.71 0.25
N LEU A 181 -14.31 -2.60 1.23
CA LEU A 181 -14.86 -2.47 2.59
C LEU A 181 -13.86 -1.89 3.60
N VAL A 182 -12.66 -1.51 3.17
CA VAL A 182 -11.61 -0.93 4.03
C VAL A 182 -11.39 0.54 3.67
N PHE A 183 -11.09 0.83 2.40
CA PHE A 183 -10.97 2.17 1.85
C PHE A 183 -12.19 2.51 1.00
N ASN A 184 -13.09 3.32 1.57
CA ASN A 184 -14.31 3.72 0.88
C ASN A 184 -14.03 4.25 -0.54
N THR A 185 -14.67 3.64 -1.55
CA THR A 185 -14.53 3.98 -2.97
C THR A 185 -14.79 5.46 -3.25
N GLN A 186 -15.77 6.09 -2.59
CA GLN A 186 -16.05 7.51 -2.78
C GLN A 186 -14.91 8.38 -2.24
N SER A 187 -14.32 8.05 -1.09
CA SER A 187 -13.13 8.75 -0.60
C SER A 187 -11.96 8.67 -1.59
N GLN A 188 -11.77 7.51 -2.23
CA GLN A 188 -10.75 7.35 -3.27
C GLN A 188 -11.05 8.21 -4.50
N LYS A 189 -12.30 8.23 -4.98
CA LYS A 189 -12.73 9.10 -6.10
C LYS A 189 -12.57 10.59 -5.79
N ASN A 190 -12.99 11.01 -4.59
CA ASN A 190 -12.81 12.39 -4.14
C ASN A 190 -11.33 12.81 -4.16
N PHE A 191 -10.42 11.88 -3.84
CA PHE A 191 -8.99 12.15 -3.85
C PHE A 191 -8.43 12.13 -5.28
N TRP A 192 -8.58 11.00 -5.98
CA TRP A 192 -7.94 10.80 -7.27
C TRP A 192 -8.54 11.64 -8.39
N ILE A 193 -9.85 11.89 -8.38
CA ILE A 193 -10.53 12.69 -9.40
C ILE A 193 -10.54 14.16 -8.96
N ASP A 194 -11.24 14.49 -7.87
CA ASP A 194 -11.49 15.89 -7.55
C ASP A 194 -10.26 16.64 -7.04
N PHE A 195 -9.37 15.96 -6.31
CA PHE A 195 -8.17 16.58 -5.72
C PHE A 195 -6.93 16.45 -6.61
N LYS A 196 -6.71 15.29 -7.25
CA LYS A 196 -5.52 15.04 -8.11
C LYS A 196 -5.78 15.20 -9.62
N GLY A 197 -7.03 15.28 -10.08
CA GLY A 197 -7.35 15.37 -11.51
C GLY A 197 -6.86 14.17 -12.34
N ALA A 198 -6.81 12.99 -11.72
CA ALA A 198 -6.17 11.80 -12.28
C ALA A 198 -7.15 10.80 -12.91
N GLN A 199 -8.36 11.23 -13.32
CA GLN A 199 -9.41 10.31 -13.78
C GLN A 199 -9.00 9.39 -14.94
N GLU A 200 -8.14 9.86 -15.84
CA GLU A 200 -7.68 9.11 -17.01
C GLU A 200 -6.77 7.92 -16.65
N ARG A 201 -6.28 7.87 -15.41
CA ARG A 201 -5.36 6.85 -14.89
C ARG A 201 -6.05 5.86 -13.96
N ILE A 202 -7.37 6.03 -13.76
CA ILE A 202 -8.16 5.18 -12.87
C ILE A 202 -8.66 3.95 -13.62
N LEU A 203 -8.34 2.78 -13.10
CA LEU A 203 -8.96 1.51 -13.45
C LEU A 203 -9.91 1.08 -12.32
N GLU A 204 -11.22 1.07 -12.60
CA GLU A 204 -12.22 0.58 -11.65
C GLU A 204 -12.54 -0.90 -11.88
N ILE A 205 -12.37 -1.74 -10.85
CA ILE A 205 -12.58 -3.19 -10.94
C ILE A 205 -13.58 -3.72 -9.92
N ASP A 206 -14.23 -4.84 -10.25
CA ASP A 206 -15.16 -5.53 -9.36
C ASP A 206 -14.44 -6.51 -8.42
N ALA A 207 -13.65 -5.94 -7.52
CA ALA A 207 -12.80 -6.65 -6.56
C ALA A 207 -13.07 -6.18 -5.12
N PRO A 208 -12.67 -6.98 -4.11
CA PRO A 208 -12.57 -6.52 -2.73
C PRO A 208 -11.34 -5.62 -2.52
N HIS A 209 -11.06 -5.22 -1.28
CA HIS A 209 -9.90 -4.37 -0.97
C HIS A 209 -8.57 -5.03 -1.39
N PHE A 210 -8.39 -6.33 -1.18
CA PHE A 210 -7.23 -7.05 -1.71
C PHE A 210 -7.47 -7.47 -3.16
N ALA A 211 -7.12 -6.58 -4.09
CA ALA A 211 -7.44 -6.70 -5.52
C ALA A 211 -6.59 -7.72 -6.30
N PHE A 212 -5.52 -8.26 -5.72
CA PHE A 212 -4.49 -8.99 -6.47
C PHE A 212 -4.92 -10.39 -6.99
N PHE A 213 -6.11 -10.86 -6.61
CA PHE A 213 -6.72 -12.04 -7.22
C PHE A 213 -7.42 -11.74 -8.54
N ASP A 214 -7.90 -10.50 -8.72
CA ASP A 214 -8.61 -10.04 -9.92
C ASP A 214 -7.69 -9.19 -10.84
N TRP A 215 -6.50 -8.82 -10.37
CA TRP A 215 -5.57 -7.95 -11.09
C TRP A 215 -4.10 -8.33 -10.82
N GLN A 216 -3.26 -8.22 -11.85
CA GLN A 216 -1.81 -8.47 -11.79
C GLN A 216 -1.08 -7.28 -12.47
N PRO A 217 0.03 -6.80 -11.88
CA PRO A 217 0.78 -5.62 -12.33
C PRO A 217 1.58 -5.82 -13.62
#